data_AF-A0AA88GIP1-F1
#
_entry.id   AF-A0AA88GIP1-F1
#
_cell.length_a   1.000
_cell.length_b   1.000
_cell.length_c   1.000
_cell.angle_alpha   90.00
_cell.angle_beta   90.00
_cell.angle_gamma   90.00
#
_symmetry.space_group_name_H-M   'P 1'
#
loop_
_entity.id
_entity.type
_entity.pdbx_description
1 polymer ?
#
loop_
_entity_poly.entity_id
_entity_poly.type
_entity_poly.pdbx_seq_one_letter_code
_entity_poly.pdbx_strand_id
1 'polypeptide(L)' 'MALHIVKTYLSDSSPLELNMPKVTQRGQEILQAMEEHENDSHVFDSIREHCLMDMKDVFERLKSSNKEISKLIESWK' A
#
# COMPACT_ATOMS: atom_id res chain seq x y z
N MET A 1 -17.06 0.18 0.18
CA MET A 1 -15.71 -0.41 -0.01
C MET A 1 -14.61 0.57 0.39
N ALA A 2 -14.60 1.80 -0.13
CA ALA A 2 -13.62 2.82 0.22
C ALA A 2 -13.51 3.14 1.73
N LEU A 3 -14.64 3.31 2.44
CA LEU A 3 -14.65 3.51 3.90
C LEU A 3 -14.00 2.35 4.68
N HIS A 4 -14.13 1.12 4.18
CA HIS A 4 -13.50 -0.04 4.79
C HIS A 4 -11.99 0.01 4.63
N ILE A 5 -11.49 0.43 3.46
CA ILE A 5 -10.06 0.61 3.22
C ILE A 5 -9.47 1.62 4.22
N VAL A 6 -10.11 2.78 4.38
CA VAL A 6 -9.61 3.81 5.30
C VAL A 6 -9.56 3.29 6.74
N LYS A 7 -10.63 2.64 7.22
CA LYS A 7 -10.68 2.13 8.60
C LYS A 7 -9.72 0.98 8.88
N THR A 8 -9.47 0.14 7.88
CA THR A 8 -8.63 -1.05 8.05
C THR A 8 -7.15 -0.76 7.83
N TYR A 9 -6.79 0.16 6.94
CA TYR A 9 -5.41 0.33 6.51
C TYR A 9 -4.84 1.72 6.82
N LEU A 10 -5.70 2.73 7.00
CA LEU A 10 -5.32 4.15 7.18
C LEU A 10 -5.68 4.71 8.56
N SER A 11 -5.64 3.86 9.58
CA SER A 11 -5.93 4.23 10.97
C SER A 11 -4.77 3.79 11.86
N ASP A 12 -4.32 4.70 12.72
CA ASP A 12 -3.35 4.36 13.76
C ASP A 12 -3.88 3.17 14.59
N SER A 13 -2.96 2.27 14.96
CA SER A 13 -3.23 1.07 15.76
C SER A 13 -4.10 0.01 15.07
N SER A 14 -4.34 0.11 13.75
CA SER A 14 -4.94 -0.99 13.01
C SER A 14 -3.96 -2.17 12.95
N PRO A 15 -4.41 -3.43 13.12
CA PRO A 15 -3.57 -4.61 12.90
C PRO A 15 -2.98 -4.67 11.48
N LEU A 16 -3.64 -4.01 10.51
CA LEU A 16 -3.23 -3.93 9.12
C LEU A 16 -2.88 -2.49 8.70
N GLU A 17 -2.45 -1.65 9.65
CA GLU A 17 -1.96 -0.31 9.38
C GLU A 17 -0.86 -0.33 8.30
N LEU A 18 -0.99 0.52 7.28
CA LEU A 18 0.06 0.67 6.29
C LEU A 18 1.28 1.33 6.89
N ASN A 19 2.46 0.81 6.54
CA ASN A 19 3.73 1.40 6.91
C ASN A 19 3.99 2.69 6.11
N MET A 20 3.31 3.77 6.46
CA MET A 20 3.39 5.04 5.77
C MET A 20 3.38 6.22 6.76
N PRO A 21 4.12 7.30 6.47
CA PRO A 21 4.13 8.47 7.33
C PRO A 21 2.75 9.15 7.31
N LYS A 22 2.27 9.54 8.51
CA LYS A 22 1.01 10.29 8.70
C LYS A 22 -0.21 9.53 8.15
N VAL A 23 -0.27 8.21 8.38
CA VAL A 23 -1.29 7.29 7.88
C VAL A 23 -2.73 7.76 8.18
N THR A 24 -3.01 8.17 9.42
CA THR A 24 -4.33 8.71 9.81
C THR A 24 -4.69 10.01 9.09
N GLN A 25 -3.72 10.91 8.90
CA GLN A 25 -3.94 12.15 8.15
C GLN A 25 -4.32 11.84 6.70
N ARG A 26 -3.62 10.90 6.06
CA ARG A 26 -3.95 10.45 4.70
C ARG A 26 -5.34 9.81 4.63
N GLY A 27 -5.75 9.07 5.65
CA GLY A 27 -7.11 8.55 5.77
C GLY A 27 -8.16 9.66 5.79
N GLN A 28 -7.91 10.74 6.53
CA GLN A 28 -8.80 11.92 6.58
C GLN A 28 -8.88 12.66 5.23
N GLU A 29 -7.73 12.87 4.57
CA GLU A 29 -7.67 13.50 3.24
C GLU A 29 -8.50 12.72 2.21
N ILE A 30 -8.45 11.38 2.25
CA ILE A 30 -9.23 10.52 1.36
C ILE A 30 -10.73 10.60 1.68
N LEU A 31 -11.11 10.59 2.96
CA LEU A 31 -12.52 10.74 3.35
C LEU A 31 -13.08 12.10 2.89
N GLN A 32 -12.31 13.17 3.05
CA GLN A 32 -12.70 14.50 2.58
C GLN A 32 -12.83 14.53 1.04
N ALA A 33 -11.85 13.99 0.31
CA ALA A 33 -11.90 13.93 -1.16
C ALA A 33 -13.11 13.13 -1.67
N MET A 34 -13.52 12.08 -0.94
CA MET A 34 -14.72 11.31 -1.27
C MET A 34 -16.04 12.07 -1.00
N GLU A 35 -16.05 13.01 -0.04
CA GLU A 35 -17.20 13.87 0.24
C GLU A 35 -17.32 15.00 -0.80
N GLU A 36 -16.20 15.54 -1.27
CA GLU A 36 -16.13 16.64 -2.24
C GLU A 36 -16.31 16.17 -3.69
N HIS A 37 -15.84 14.97 -4.02
CA HIS A 37 -15.90 14.39 -5.35
C HIS A 37 -16.53 13.00 -5.30
N GLU A 38 -17.84 12.95 -5.56
CA GLU A 38 -18.58 11.70 -5.62
C GLU A 38 -18.00 10.81 -6.74
N ASN A 39 -17.36 9.69 -6.34
CA ASN A 39 -16.77 8.66 -7.21
C ASN A 39 -15.45 8.99 -7.94
N ASP A 40 -14.53 9.76 -7.34
CA ASP A 40 -13.17 9.78 -7.89
C ASP A 40 -12.48 8.41 -7.69
N SER A 41 -12.24 7.69 -8.80
CA SER A 41 -11.57 6.38 -8.82
C SER A 41 -10.09 6.45 -8.47
N HIS A 42 -9.51 7.66 -8.43
CA HIS A 42 -8.08 7.89 -8.25
C HIS A 42 -7.70 8.25 -6.82
N VAL A 43 -8.66 8.38 -5.91
CA VAL A 43 -8.40 8.75 -4.49
C VAL A 43 -7.44 7.82 -3.76
N PHE A 44 -7.26 6.59 -4.24
CA PHE A 44 -6.33 5.60 -3.67
C PHE A 44 -5.07 5.38 -4.51
N ASP A 45 -4.84 6.12 -5.59
CA ASP A 45 -3.70 5.83 -6.48
C ASP A 45 -2.35 6.06 -5.79
N SER A 46 -2.24 7.13 -4.99
CA SER A 46 -1.03 7.39 -4.19
C SER A 46 -0.78 6.28 -3.15
N ILE A 47 -1.83 5.74 -2.54
CA ILE A 47 -1.75 4.60 -1.62
C ILE A 47 -1.30 3.34 -2.36
N ARG A 48 -1.84 3.10 -3.56
CA ARG A 48 -1.47 1.97 -4.40
C ARG A 48 0.01 2.01 -4.79
N GLU A 49 0.50 3.18 -5.22
CA GLU A 49 1.91 3.39 -5.56
C GLU A 49 2.83 3.10 -4.36
N HIS A 50 2.46 3.59 -3.17
CA HIS A 50 3.19 3.31 -1.94
C HIS A 50 3.25 1.81 -1.64
N CYS A 51 2.12 1.10 -1.69
CA CYS A 51 2.09 -0.35 -1.49
C CYS A 51 2.94 -1.12 -2.51
N LEU A 52 2.99 -0.67 -3.77
CA LEU A 52 3.83 -1.28 -4.79
C LEU A 52 5.32 -1.09 -4.49
N MET A 53 5.71 0.07 -3.97
CA MET A 53 7.08 0.33 -3.53
C MET A 53 7.48 -0.55 -2.35
N ASP A 54 6.61 -0.70 -1.36
CA ASP A 54 6.83 -1.60 -0.21
C ASP A 54 6.95 -3.07 -0.69
N MET A 55 6.08 -3.52 -1.59
CA MET A 55 6.15 -4.87 -2.15
C MET A 55 7.43 -5.11 -2.95
N LYS A 56 7.91 -4.11 -3.70
CA LYS A 56 9.18 -4.19 -4.42
C LYS A 56 10.36 -4.35 -3.48
N ASP A 57 10.38 -3.61 -2.39
CA ASP A 57 11.41 -3.72 -1.36
C ASP A 57 11.39 -5.09 -0.65
N VAL A 58 10.19 -5.59 -0.29
CA VAL A 58 10.02 -6.96 0.22
C VAL A 58 10.54 -8.00 -0.77
N PHE A 59 10.24 -7.83 -2.06
CA PHE A 59 10.69 -8.72 -3.11
C PHE A 59 12.21 -8.74 -3.27
N GLU A 60 12.87 -7.57 -3.30
CA GLU A 60 14.34 -7.51 -3.39
C GLU A 60 15.03 -8.09 -2.14
N ARG A 61 14.44 -7.91 -0.95
CA ARG A 61 14.91 -8.59 0.27
C ARG A 61 14.75 -10.11 0.20
N LEU A 62 13.62 -10.59 -0.32
CA LEU A 62 13.38 -12.03 -0.48
C LEU A 62 14.38 -12.65 -1.46
N LYS A 63 14.59 -12.00 -2.61
CA LYS A 63 15.55 -12.40 -3.62
C LYS A 63 16.98 -12.43 -3.08
N SER A 64 17.39 -11.41 -2.32
CA SER A 64 18.74 -11.35 -1.74
C SER A 64 18.97 -12.35 -0.59
N SER A 65 17.93 -12.66 0.18
CA SER A 65 18.03 -13.59 1.32
C SER A 65 17.88 -15.07 0.95
N ASN A 66 17.29 -15.39 -0.21
CA ASN A 66 17.04 -16.77 -0.63
C ASN A 66 17.66 -17.06 -2.02
N LYS A 67 18.74 -17.86 -2.01
CA LYS A 67 19.48 -18.26 -3.22
C LYS A 67 18.64 -19.10 -4.19
N GLU A 68 17.69 -19.89 -3.70
CA GLU A 68 16.82 -20.70 -4.56
C GLU A 68 15.85 -19.81 -5.33
N ILE A 69 15.27 -18.83 -4.63
CA ILE A 69 14.39 -17.82 -5.24
C ILE A 69 15.17 -16.97 -6.24
N SER A 70 16.39 -16.54 -5.91
CA SER A 70 17.24 -15.79 -6.86
C SER A 70 17.49 -16.58 -8.15
N LYS A 71 17.87 -17.86 -8.03
CA LYS A 71 18.11 -18.74 -9.18
C LYS A 71 16.85 -18.97 -10.00
N LEU A 72 15.69 -19.17 -9.35
CA LEU A 72 14.41 -19.30 -10.03
C LEU A 72 14.11 -18.05 -10.87
N ILE A 73 14.27 -16.85 -10.29
CA ILE A 73 14.04 -15.58 -10.98
C ILE A 73 15.02 -15.39 -12.15
N GLU A 74 16.29 -15.73 -11.97
CA GLU A 74 17.29 -15.67 -13.05
C GLU A 74 16.94 -16.60 -14.22
N SER A 75 16.35 -17.76 -13.95
CA SER A 75 15.92 -18.71 -14.98
C SER A 75 14.64 -18.33 -15.73
N TRP A 76 13.89 -17.33 -15.24
CA TRP A 76 12.67 -16.83 -15.88
C TRP A 76 12.92 -15.71 -16.90
N LYS A 77 14.16 -15.22 -17.00
CA LYS A 77 14.60 -14.28 -18.03
C LYS A 77 14.96 -15.01 -19.32
#